data_AF-A0A7T7BNK5-F1
#
_entry.id   AF-A0A7T7BNK5-F1
#
_cell.length_a   1.000
_cell.length_b   1.000
_cell.length_c   1.000
_cell.angle_alpha   90.00
_cell.angle_beta   90.00
_cell.angle_gamma   90.00
#
_symmetry.space_group_name_H-M   'P 1'
#
loop_
_entity.id
_entity.type
_entity.pdbx_description
1 polymer ?
#
loop_
_entity_poly.entity_id
_entity_poly.type
_entity_poly.pdbx_seq_one_letter_code
_entity_poly.pdbx_strand_id
1 'polypeptide(L)'
;MSAPIPLQRHTHLFQDVTVPRTANFNPDQPSGVSWVHDLPLQNQSVVDYHDHFYRSRLRALQGVDELVDGLVTRLEKSGQLDHTYIIYTSDNGFHIGQHRLPPGKTCGFEEDIRVPLFIRGPGVAKGDVQDAVTTHVDLAPTLFHLAGIPTRDDFDGTAIPVMPGFGGERHEHVTVEYWGSAVVEGAYSGLGPGGSTLIPNNTYKSVRLLGEGYNLYYSVWCNNEHELYDLSTDPYQLNNLYPTTFQGDCEAPHILGRTLSQTLSRLDALLMVLKSCQGMTCIEPWDVLQPVDPVSTLKDALHPQYDGFYGAQPRVSFDWCDAGYIVDAEGPQVPLTSRYGVSWDVWV
;
A
#
# COMPACT_ATOMS: atom_id res chain seq x y z
N MET A 1 -1.80 -24.32 0.02
CA MET A 1 -0.57 -24.31 0.85
C MET A 1 -0.92 -24.65 2.29
N SER A 2 -0.05 -25.33 3.06
CA SER A 2 -0.29 -25.60 4.49
C SER A 2 0.13 -24.42 5.37
N ALA A 3 -0.23 -24.46 6.66
CA ALA A 3 0.33 -23.51 7.63
C ALA A 3 1.87 -23.63 7.68
N PRO A 4 2.60 -22.54 8.01
CA PRO A 4 4.06 -22.58 8.12
C PRO A 4 4.54 -23.63 9.11
N ILE A 5 5.68 -24.25 8.83
CA ILE A 5 6.22 -25.32 9.65
C ILE A 5 7.28 -24.70 10.58
N PRO A 6 7.04 -24.65 11.91
CA PRO A 6 8.02 -24.13 12.84
C PRO A 6 9.15 -25.12 13.08
N LEU A 7 10.28 -24.63 13.61
CA LEU A 7 11.33 -25.49 14.12
C LEU A 7 10.79 -26.33 15.28
N GLN A 8 11.23 -27.59 15.41
CA GLN A 8 10.74 -28.51 16.42
C GLN A 8 10.84 -27.93 17.84
N ARG A 9 11.92 -27.20 18.14
CA ARG A 9 12.14 -26.53 19.43
C ARG A 9 11.12 -25.42 19.74
N HIS A 10 10.46 -24.84 18.75
CA HIS A 10 9.50 -23.73 18.93
C HIS A 10 8.04 -24.16 18.96
N THR A 11 7.76 -25.45 18.76
CA THR A 11 6.39 -25.99 18.70
C THR A 11 5.53 -25.70 19.93
N HIS A 12 6.16 -25.50 21.09
CA HIS A 12 5.50 -25.24 22.37
C HIS A 12 5.25 -23.75 22.65
N LEU A 13 5.76 -22.82 21.83
CA LEU A 13 5.60 -21.38 22.04
C LEU A 13 4.21 -20.90 21.61
N PHE A 14 3.78 -19.73 22.09
CA PHE A 14 2.58 -19.00 21.65
C PHE A 14 1.27 -19.84 21.64
N GLN A 15 1.08 -20.76 22.59
CA GLN A 15 -0.02 -21.74 22.56
C GLN A 15 -1.41 -21.10 22.53
N ASP A 16 -1.59 -20.03 23.30
CA ASP A 16 -2.89 -19.37 23.48
C ASP A 16 -3.08 -18.15 22.59
N VAL A 17 -2.09 -17.84 21.73
CA VAL A 17 -2.20 -16.69 20.83
C VAL A 17 -3.23 -16.98 19.73
N THR A 18 -4.07 -16.00 19.46
CA THR A 18 -5.03 -15.99 18.36
C THR A 18 -4.65 -14.90 17.35
N VAL A 19 -5.17 -14.99 16.13
CA VAL A 19 -5.03 -13.87 15.20
C VAL A 19 -5.78 -12.65 15.77
N PRO A 20 -5.24 -11.42 15.64
CA PRO A 20 -5.91 -10.22 16.13
C PRO A 20 -7.37 -10.14 15.65
N ARG A 21 -8.29 -10.01 16.61
CA ARG A 21 -9.74 -9.87 16.37
C ARG A 21 -10.11 -8.39 16.22
N THR A 22 -9.49 -7.73 15.26
CA THR A 22 -9.80 -6.33 14.88
C THR A 22 -11.19 -6.22 14.26
N ALA A 23 -11.71 -5.01 14.07
CA ALA A 23 -13.08 -4.83 13.55
C ALA A 23 -13.28 -5.44 12.15
N ASN A 24 -12.21 -5.46 11.33
CA ASN A 24 -12.20 -6.12 10.03
C ASN A 24 -11.90 -7.61 10.09
N PHE A 25 -11.70 -8.22 11.26
CA PHE A 25 -11.61 -9.68 11.36
C PHE A 25 -13.00 -10.31 11.19
N ASN A 26 -13.21 -11.01 10.07
CA ASN A 26 -14.47 -11.70 9.75
C ASN A 26 -15.75 -10.87 10.02
N PRO A 27 -15.88 -9.65 9.47
CA PRO A 27 -16.97 -8.73 9.80
C PRO A 27 -18.33 -9.28 9.39
N ASP A 28 -19.40 -8.88 10.10
CA ASP A 28 -20.78 -9.28 9.83
C ASP A 28 -21.29 -8.81 8.45
N GLN A 29 -20.84 -7.63 8.02
CA GLN A 29 -21.06 -7.11 6.68
C GLN A 29 -19.82 -7.33 5.82
N PRO A 30 -19.96 -7.70 4.53
CA PRO A 30 -18.84 -7.75 3.62
C PRO A 30 -18.19 -6.38 3.45
N SER A 31 -16.91 -6.38 3.06
CA SER A 31 -16.08 -5.20 2.83
C SER A 31 -15.22 -5.40 1.59
N GLY A 32 -14.55 -4.35 1.13
CA GLY A 32 -13.77 -4.39 -0.10
C GLY A 32 -14.65 -4.39 -1.34
N VAL A 33 -14.06 -4.76 -2.47
CA VAL A 33 -14.69 -4.81 -3.79
C VAL A 33 -14.35 -6.12 -4.50
N SER A 34 -14.91 -6.30 -5.70
CA SER A 34 -14.67 -7.47 -6.56
C SER A 34 -14.94 -8.77 -5.79
N TRP A 35 -14.10 -9.78 -6.00
CA TRP A 35 -14.22 -11.08 -5.34
C TRP A 35 -14.13 -11.02 -3.81
N VAL A 36 -13.51 -9.99 -3.22
CA VAL A 36 -13.39 -9.84 -1.76
C VAL A 36 -14.75 -9.55 -1.14
N HIS A 37 -15.57 -8.71 -1.79
CA HIS A 37 -16.90 -8.37 -1.32
C HIS A 37 -17.84 -9.61 -1.28
N ASP A 38 -17.61 -10.59 -2.14
CA ASP A 38 -18.46 -11.78 -2.24
C ASP A 38 -18.06 -12.90 -1.25
N LEU A 39 -17.04 -12.67 -0.42
CA LEU A 39 -16.57 -13.67 0.53
C LEU A 39 -17.62 -13.96 1.62
N PRO A 40 -17.97 -15.23 1.85
CA PRO A 40 -18.93 -15.60 2.86
C PRO A 40 -18.36 -15.37 4.27
N LEU A 41 -19.25 -15.10 5.23
CA LEU A 41 -18.88 -15.08 6.64
C LEU A 41 -18.25 -16.42 7.03
N GLN A 42 -17.08 -16.37 7.66
CA GLN A 42 -16.30 -17.54 8.02
C GLN A 42 -16.92 -18.21 9.25
N ASN A 43 -17.08 -19.54 9.18
CA ASN A 43 -17.56 -20.33 10.31
C ASN A 43 -16.44 -20.59 11.34
N GLN A 44 -16.81 -21.15 12.50
CA GLN A 44 -15.86 -21.38 13.60
C GLN A 44 -14.66 -22.25 13.19
N SER A 45 -14.84 -23.26 12.33
CA SER A 45 -13.73 -24.13 11.92
C SER A 45 -12.67 -23.38 11.11
N VAL A 46 -13.09 -22.41 10.28
CA VAL A 46 -12.16 -21.53 9.54
C VAL A 46 -11.47 -20.57 10.50
N VAL A 47 -12.21 -19.99 11.45
CA VAL A 47 -11.67 -19.09 12.48
C VAL A 47 -10.63 -19.80 13.37
N ASP A 48 -10.90 -21.03 13.80
CA ASP A 48 -9.97 -21.85 14.59
C ASP A 48 -8.71 -22.20 13.77
N TYR A 49 -8.88 -22.42 12.46
CA TYR A 49 -7.76 -22.65 11.56
C TYR A 49 -6.90 -21.40 11.38
N HIS A 50 -7.50 -20.21 11.34
CA HIS A 50 -6.76 -18.94 11.30
C HIS A 50 -5.90 -18.76 12.55
N ASP A 51 -6.41 -19.10 13.73
CA ASP A 51 -5.60 -19.08 14.96
C ASP A 51 -4.45 -20.08 14.90
N HIS A 52 -4.70 -21.28 14.39
CA HIS A 52 -3.64 -22.26 14.16
C HIS A 52 -2.58 -21.74 13.18
N PHE A 53 -2.99 -21.16 12.05
CA PHE A 53 -2.08 -20.61 11.04
C PHE A 53 -1.24 -19.47 11.63
N TYR A 54 -1.86 -18.54 12.35
CA TYR A 54 -1.19 -17.42 12.99
C TYR A 54 -0.16 -17.87 14.05
N ARG A 55 -0.53 -18.82 14.92
CA ARG A 55 0.44 -19.41 15.87
C ARG A 55 1.60 -20.08 15.16
N SER A 56 1.32 -20.84 14.11
CA SER A 56 2.36 -21.51 13.32
C SER A 56 3.30 -20.51 12.65
N ARG A 57 2.80 -19.37 12.16
CA ARG A 57 3.61 -18.24 11.67
C ARG A 57 4.52 -17.68 12.75
N LEU A 58 4.00 -17.35 13.93
CA LEU A 58 4.81 -16.80 15.03
C LEU A 58 5.93 -17.77 15.47
N ARG A 59 5.61 -19.06 15.55
CA ARG A 59 6.61 -20.10 15.88
C ARG A 59 7.68 -20.25 14.81
N ALA A 60 7.33 -20.13 13.53
CA ALA A 60 8.30 -20.12 12.44
C ALA A 60 9.17 -18.85 12.48
N LEU A 61 8.56 -17.70 12.75
CA LEU A 61 9.24 -16.41 12.87
C LEU A 61 10.24 -16.39 14.03
N GLN A 62 10.01 -17.14 15.12
CA GLN A 62 10.98 -17.27 16.22
C GLN A 62 12.35 -17.77 15.74
N GLY A 63 12.39 -18.64 14.73
CA GLY A 63 13.65 -19.07 14.12
C GLY A 63 14.39 -17.93 13.41
N VAL A 64 13.67 -17.01 12.79
CA VAL A 64 14.23 -15.81 12.15
C VAL A 64 14.73 -14.83 13.20
N ASP A 65 13.97 -14.62 14.28
CA ASP A 65 14.38 -13.78 15.41
C ASP A 65 15.71 -14.25 16.04
N GLU A 66 15.86 -15.56 16.29
CA GLU A 66 17.12 -16.17 16.75
C GLU A 66 18.27 -15.98 15.74
N LEU A 67 17.99 -15.97 14.44
CA LEU A 67 19.01 -15.70 13.41
C LEU A 67 19.47 -14.25 13.45
N VAL A 68 18.55 -13.30 13.67
CA VAL A 68 18.88 -11.87 13.83
C VAL A 68 19.73 -11.66 15.09
N ASP A 69 19.34 -12.22 16.23
CA ASP A 69 20.14 -12.19 17.46
C ASP A 69 21.55 -12.77 17.25
N GLY A 70 21.62 -13.92 16.57
CA GLY A 70 22.89 -14.57 16.24
C GLY A 70 23.75 -13.77 15.26
N LEU A 71 23.17 -12.96 14.37
CA LEU A 71 23.90 -12.05 13.48
C LEU A 71 24.46 -10.86 14.26
N VAL A 72 23.60 -10.19 15.05
CA VAL A 72 23.99 -9.02 15.86
C VAL A 72 25.09 -9.40 16.86
N THR A 73 24.92 -10.50 17.59
CA THR A 73 25.92 -11.01 18.53
C THR A 73 27.28 -11.27 17.86
N ARG A 74 27.30 -11.76 16.61
CA ARG A 74 28.55 -11.98 15.86
C ARG A 74 29.22 -10.67 15.45
N LEU A 75 28.44 -9.67 15.04
CA LEU A 75 28.94 -8.33 14.73
C LEU A 75 29.52 -7.65 15.99
N GLU A 76 28.91 -7.84 17.15
CA GLU A 76 29.43 -7.34 18.43
C GLU A 76 30.77 -7.98 18.78
N LYS A 77 30.83 -9.32 18.74
CA LYS A 77 32.05 -10.07 19.08
C LYS A 77 33.22 -9.78 18.14
N SER A 78 32.96 -9.40 16.90
CA SER A 78 33.99 -9.01 15.93
C SER A 78 34.34 -7.52 15.98
N GLY A 79 33.68 -6.72 16.82
CA GLY A 79 33.87 -5.27 16.89
C GLY A 79 33.36 -4.51 15.66
N GLN A 80 32.54 -5.15 14.81
CA GLN A 80 32.03 -4.57 13.57
C GLN A 80 30.65 -3.92 13.73
N LEU A 81 29.96 -4.17 14.85
CA LEU A 81 28.58 -3.70 15.04
C LEU A 81 28.44 -2.17 14.89
N ASP A 82 29.40 -1.41 15.44
CA ASP A 82 29.37 0.08 15.37
C ASP A 82 29.76 0.64 14.00
N HIS A 83 30.20 -0.21 13.08
CA HIS A 83 30.54 0.15 11.70
C HIS A 83 29.58 -0.47 10.68
N THR A 84 28.46 -1.03 11.15
CA THR A 84 27.49 -1.76 10.32
C THR A 84 26.12 -1.11 10.41
N TYR A 85 25.54 -0.80 9.24
CA TYR A 85 24.11 -0.54 9.12
C TYR A 85 23.35 -1.87 9.03
N ILE A 86 22.32 -2.01 9.85
CA ILE A 86 21.37 -3.14 9.84
C ILE A 86 20.01 -2.56 9.47
N ILE A 87 19.45 -3.05 8.37
CA ILE A 87 18.10 -2.69 7.88
C ILE A 87 17.26 -3.97 7.92
N TYR A 88 16.16 -3.94 8.67
CA TYR A 88 15.21 -5.04 8.78
C TYR A 88 13.86 -4.61 8.24
N THR A 89 13.30 -5.38 7.31
CA THR A 89 11.96 -5.15 6.73
C THR A 89 11.32 -6.47 6.27
N SER A 90 10.11 -6.42 5.75
CA SER A 90 9.39 -7.52 5.10
C SER A 90 9.14 -7.19 3.62
N ASP A 91 9.04 -8.19 2.75
CA ASP A 91 8.68 -7.98 1.32
C ASP A 91 7.27 -7.41 1.16
N ASN A 92 6.35 -7.88 2.00
CA ASN A 92 4.95 -7.47 2.08
C ASN A 92 4.40 -7.79 3.47
N GLY A 93 3.18 -7.33 3.72
CA GLY A 93 2.34 -7.72 4.84
C GLY A 93 1.66 -9.08 4.64
N PHE A 94 0.72 -9.43 5.51
CA PHE A 94 0.01 -10.70 5.47
C PHE A 94 -1.26 -10.68 6.31
N HIS A 95 -2.43 -10.71 5.67
CA HIS A 95 -3.73 -10.86 6.32
C HIS A 95 -4.06 -12.32 6.66
N ILE A 96 -4.86 -12.52 7.71
CA ILE A 96 -5.44 -13.82 8.12
C ILE A 96 -6.84 -13.54 8.69
N GLY A 97 -7.89 -13.68 7.88
CA GLY A 97 -9.28 -13.49 8.30
C GLY A 97 -9.77 -12.05 8.27
N GLN A 98 -8.88 -11.06 8.16
CA GLN A 98 -9.29 -9.68 7.88
C GLN A 98 -10.04 -9.63 6.54
N HIS A 99 -11.13 -8.86 6.48
CA HIS A 99 -12.03 -8.77 5.34
C HIS A 99 -12.61 -10.12 4.88
N ARG A 100 -12.68 -11.10 5.80
CA ARG A 100 -13.05 -12.51 5.52
C ARG A 100 -12.09 -13.21 4.55
N LEU A 101 -10.90 -12.66 4.34
CA LEU A 101 -9.89 -13.26 3.49
C LEU A 101 -9.27 -14.50 4.17
N PRO A 102 -8.94 -15.57 3.42
CA PRO A 102 -8.03 -16.59 3.90
C PRO A 102 -6.63 -16.02 4.16
N PRO A 103 -5.69 -16.77 4.77
CA PRO A 103 -4.28 -16.37 4.82
C PRO A 103 -3.75 -15.98 3.44
N GLY A 104 -3.09 -14.83 3.30
CA GLY A 104 -2.66 -14.36 1.99
C GLY A 104 -1.95 -13.01 1.99
N LYS A 105 -1.60 -12.53 0.78
CA LYS A 105 -0.86 -11.29 0.54
C LYS A 105 -1.05 -10.74 -0.88
N THR A 106 -2.25 -10.30 -1.21
CA THR A 106 -2.62 -9.92 -2.60
C THR A 106 -3.58 -8.76 -2.70
N CYS A 107 -3.94 -8.13 -1.59
CA CYS A 107 -4.90 -7.04 -1.54
C CYS A 107 -4.19 -5.74 -1.10
N GLY A 108 -4.78 -4.58 -1.38
CA GLY A 108 -4.20 -3.30 -0.97
C GLY A 108 -4.60 -2.85 0.44
N PHE A 109 -5.07 -3.78 1.29
CA PHE A 109 -5.38 -3.49 2.69
C PHE A 109 -4.10 -3.26 3.52
N GLU A 110 -4.17 -2.47 4.60
CA GLU A 110 -3.02 -2.14 5.46
C GLU A 110 -2.28 -3.39 5.94
N GLU A 111 -3.00 -4.49 6.21
CA GLU A 111 -2.40 -5.77 6.60
C GLU A 111 -1.43 -6.32 5.57
N ASP A 112 -1.61 -6.02 4.28
CA ASP A 112 -0.80 -6.53 3.16
C ASP A 112 0.28 -5.54 2.72
N ILE A 113 0.07 -4.24 2.89
CA ILE A 113 0.99 -3.21 2.35
C ILE A 113 1.87 -2.56 3.42
N ARG A 114 1.44 -2.55 4.69
CA ARG A 114 2.18 -1.88 5.76
C ARG A 114 3.11 -2.84 6.48
N VAL A 115 4.39 -2.77 6.13
CA VAL A 115 5.44 -3.63 6.66
C VAL A 115 6.29 -2.95 7.74
N PRO A 116 6.93 -3.72 8.65
CA PRO A 116 7.92 -3.17 9.56
C PRO A 116 9.15 -2.65 8.79
N LEU A 117 9.74 -1.56 9.25
CA LEU A 117 11.06 -1.10 8.81
C LEU A 117 11.85 -0.60 10.02
N PHE A 118 13.00 -1.23 10.28
CA PHE A 118 13.93 -0.83 11.33
C PHE A 118 15.30 -0.58 10.73
N ILE A 119 15.92 0.53 11.09
CA ILE A 119 17.27 0.91 10.67
C ILE A 119 18.11 1.17 11.91
N ARG A 120 19.28 0.52 11.97
CA ARG A 120 20.30 0.72 13.01
C ARG A 120 21.63 0.96 12.33
N GLY A 121 22.44 1.90 12.80
CA GLY A 121 23.83 2.00 12.38
C GLY A 121 24.51 3.27 12.89
N PRO A 122 25.72 3.57 12.39
CA PRO A 122 26.41 4.83 12.68
C PRO A 122 25.51 6.05 12.49
N GLY A 123 25.49 6.98 13.44
CA GLY A 123 24.72 8.24 13.34
C GLY A 123 23.19 8.12 13.49
N VAL A 124 22.62 6.91 13.44
CA VAL A 124 21.18 6.68 13.63
C VAL A 124 20.82 6.79 15.11
N ALA A 125 19.83 7.63 15.42
CA ALA A 125 19.40 7.84 16.80
C ALA A 125 18.75 6.59 17.40
N LYS A 126 19.08 6.29 18.67
CA LYS A 126 18.56 5.11 19.36
C LYS A 126 17.11 5.34 19.79
N GLY A 127 16.22 4.41 19.41
CA GLY A 127 14.82 4.42 19.83
C GLY A 127 14.01 5.56 19.22
N ASP A 128 14.55 6.21 18.19
CA ASP A 128 13.85 7.25 17.44
C ASP A 128 12.75 6.64 16.56
N VAL A 129 11.67 7.38 16.40
CA VAL A 129 10.52 6.98 15.58
C VAL A 129 10.28 8.04 14.53
N GLN A 130 10.35 7.64 13.27
CA GLN A 130 10.14 8.50 12.12
C GLN A 130 8.75 8.26 11.52
N ASP A 131 8.04 9.33 11.20
CA ASP A 131 6.69 9.31 10.62
C ASP A 131 6.67 9.60 9.10
N ALA A 132 7.85 9.71 8.50
CA ALA A 132 8.00 9.88 7.06
C ALA A 132 7.33 8.73 6.30
N VAL A 133 6.63 9.07 5.22
CA VAL A 133 6.10 8.09 4.28
C VAL A 133 7.28 7.52 3.49
N THR A 134 7.39 6.19 3.47
CA THR A 134 8.47 5.47 2.81
C THR A 134 7.96 4.16 2.22
N THR A 135 8.66 3.65 1.22
CA THR A 135 8.37 2.42 0.48
C THR A 135 9.66 1.63 0.23
N HIS A 136 9.55 0.44 -0.37
CA HIS A 136 10.73 -0.34 -0.73
C HIS A 136 11.62 0.31 -1.79
N VAL A 137 11.05 1.15 -2.69
CA VAL A 137 11.84 1.82 -3.72
C VAL A 137 12.81 2.85 -3.13
N ASP A 138 12.54 3.31 -1.91
CA ASP A 138 13.39 4.25 -1.15
C ASP A 138 14.63 3.57 -0.53
N LEU A 139 14.69 2.24 -0.48
CA LEU A 139 15.83 1.51 0.10
C LEU A 139 17.10 1.69 -0.74
N ALA A 140 17.00 1.65 -2.08
CA ALA A 140 18.14 1.83 -2.97
C ALA A 140 18.81 3.21 -2.83
N PRO A 141 18.08 4.36 -2.95
CA PRO A 141 18.66 5.68 -2.72
C PRO A 141 19.17 5.85 -1.28
N THR A 142 18.50 5.26 -0.28
CA THR A 142 18.99 5.28 1.11
C THR A 142 20.36 4.62 1.23
N LEU A 143 20.55 3.44 0.65
CA LEU A 143 21.83 2.72 0.67
C LEU A 143 22.93 3.51 -0.06
N PHE A 144 22.61 4.15 -1.18
CA PHE A 144 23.54 5.00 -1.93
C PHE A 144 24.00 6.18 -1.07
N HIS A 145 23.06 6.86 -0.41
CA HIS A 145 23.37 7.98 0.46
C HIS A 145 24.19 7.55 1.70
N LEU A 146 23.86 6.41 2.32
CA LEU A 146 24.64 5.82 3.42
C LEU A 146 26.08 5.46 3.00
N ALA A 147 26.26 5.04 1.75
CA ALA A 147 27.57 4.71 1.19
C ALA A 147 28.37 5.93 0.68
N GLY A 148 27.78 7.14 0.71
CA GLY A 148 28.39 8.35 0.15
C GLY A 148 28.51 8.34 -1.37
N ILE A 149 27.62 7.61 -2.04
CA ILE A 149 27.57 7.47 -3.51
C ILE A 149 26.44 8.37 -4.04
N PRO A 150 26.64 9.10 -5.15
CA PRO A 150 25.59 9.91 -5.77
C PRO A 150 24.37 9.07 -6.16
N THR A 151 23.17 9.58 -5.90
CA THR A 151 21.91 8.97 -6.35
C THR A 151 21.83 8.92 -7.87
N ARG A 152 20.95 8.05 -8.38
CA ARG A 152 20.70 7.93 -9.82
C ARG A 152 19.34 8.54 -10.16
N ASP A 153 19.26 9.19 -11.32
CA ASP A 153 18.04 9.85 -11.79
C ASP A 153 16.94 8.84 -12.21
N ASP A 154 17.30 7.56 -12.36
CA ASP A 154 16.38 6.47 -12.69
C ASP A 154 15.84 5.72 -11.45
N PHE A 155 16.07 6.24 -10.25
CA PHE A 155 15.42 5.73 -9.04
C PHE A 155 14.01 6.30 -8.90
N ASP A 156 13.04 5.43 -8.62
CA ASP A 156 11.63 5.79 -8.42
C ASP A 156 11.33 6.31 -7.00
N GLY A 157 12.32 6.31 -6.11
CA GLY A 157 12.19 6.70 -4.71
C GLY A 157 13.30 7.65 -4.26
N THR A 158 13.20 8.11 -3.02
CA THR A 158 14.18 9.03 -2.40
C THR A 158 14.80 8.43 -1.14
N ALA A 159 15.90 9.01 -0.67
CA ALA A 159 16.55 8.49 0.53
C ALA A 159 15.68 8.73 1.78
N ILE A 160 15.46 7.67 2.55
CA ILE A 160 14.72 7.69 3.82
C ILE A 160 15.46 8.61 4.81
N PRO A 161 14.77 9.48 5.56
CA PRO A 161 15.42 10.36 6.53
C PRO A 161 15.83 9.61 7.81
N VAL A 162 16.93 8.84 7.72
CA VAL A 162 17.40 7.95 8.81
C VAL A 162 18.09 8.68 9.97
N MET A 163 18.54 9.92 9.77
CA MET A 163 19.20 10.75 10.79
C MET A 163 19.06 12.25 10.43
N PRO A 164 19.26 13.19 11.37
CA PRO A 164 19.15 14.62 11.07
C PRO A 164 20.06 15.06 9.93
N GLY A 165 19.50 15.73 8.92
CA GLY A 165 20.23 16.18 7.73
C GLY A 165 20.53 15.07 6.71
N PHE A 166 19.99 13.87 6.90
CA PHE A 166 20.04 12.76 5.95
C PHE A 166 18.67 12.55 5.32
N GLY A 167 18.63 12.26 4.02
CA GLY A 167 17.39 11.91 3.29
C GLY A 167 17.19 12.72 2.02
N GLY A 168 16.07 12.46 1.34
CA GLY A 168 15.56 13.21 0.19
C GLY A 168 14.24 13.92 0.49
N GLU A 169 13.55 14.35 -0.56
CA GLU A 169 12.25 15.02 -0.43
C GLU A 169 11.21 14.08 0.17
N ARG A 170 10.43 14.57 1.15
CA ARG A 170 9.31 13.80 1.69
C ARG A 170 8.17 13.86 0.68
N HIS A 171 7.71 12.70 0.23
CA HIS A 171 6.45 12.57 -0.51
C HIS A 171 5.32 12.10 0.41
N GLU A 172 4.08 12.35 0.00
CA GLU A 172 2.86 11.96 0.72
C GLU A 172 2.27 10.62 0.26
N HIS A 173 2.74 10.11 -0.87
CA HIS A 173 2.13 9.00 -1.58
C HIS A 173 2.96 7.73 -1.52
N VAL A 174 2.25 6.61 -1.63
CA VAL A 174 2.77 5.26 -1.86
C VAL A 174 1.91 4.64 -2.95
N THR A 175 2.55 4.25 -4.05
CA THR A 175 1.89 3.48 -5.12
C THR A 175 1.84 2.01 -4.71
N VAL A 176 0.68 1.39 -4.85
CA VAL A 176 0.49 -0.05 -4.64
C VAL A 176 -0.18 -0.63 -5.88
N GLU A 177 0.30 -1.77 -6.33
CA GLU A 177 -0.25 -2.45 -7.49
C GLU A 177 -0.18 -3.97 -7.36
N TYR A 178 -1.09 -4.64 -8.05
CA TYR A 178 -1.10 -6.09 -8.19
C TYR A 178 -1.62 -6.45 -9.57
N TRP A 179 -1.13 -7.56 -10.14
CA TRP A 179 -1.55 -8.04 -11.45
C TRP A 179 -1.92 -9.52 -11.46
N GLY A 180 -2.97 -9.85 -12.18
CA GLY A 180 -3.38 -11.21 -12.50
C GLY A 180 -4.27 -11.84 -11.44
N SER A 181 -3.87 -13.02 -10.96
CA SER A 181 -4.67 -13.82 -10.04
C SER A 181 -4.18 -13.68 -8.60
N ALA A 182 -5.08 -13.43 -7.66
CA ALA A 182 -4.75 -13.57 -6.24
C ALA A 182 -4.40 -15.02 -5.93
N VAL A 183 -3.38 -15.21 -5.10
CA VAL A 183 -3.00 -16.49 -4.52
C VAL A 183 -3.37 -16.49 -3.05
N VAL A 184 -4.31 -17.35 -2.66
CA VAL A 184 -4.71 -17.52 -1.26
C VAL A 184 -4.09 -18.80 -0.68
N GLU A 185 -3.74 -18.75 0.60
CA GLU A 185 -3.00 -19.78 1.31
C GLU A 185 -3.84 -20.42 2.42
N GLY A 186 -3.53 -21.67 2.77
CA GLY A 186 -4.23 -22.41 3.81
C GLY A 186 -5.16 -23.52 3.30
N ALA A 187 -5.72 -24.25 4.27
CA ALA A 187 -6.54 -25.43 4.03
C ALA A 187 -7.98 -25.12 3.58
N TYR A 188 -8.47 -23.90 3.84
CA TYR A 188 -9.84 -23.46 3.53
C TYR A 188 -9.87 -22.44 2.38
N SER A 189 -8.88 -22.48 1.49
CA SER A 189 -8.60 -21.40 0.53
C SER A 189 -8.89 -21.80 -0.91
N GLY A 190 -9.64 -22.89 -1.12
CA GLY A 190 -10.12 -23.32 -2.43
C GLY A 190 -11.32 -22.49 -2.90
N LEU A 191 -11.13 -21.16 -3.01
CA LEU A 191 -12.19 -20.20 -3.32
C LEU A 191 -12.30 -19.88 -4.83
N GLY A 192 -11.27 -20.23 -5.60
CA GLY A 192 -11.20 -19.98 -7.03
C GLY A 192 -11.97 -20.99 -7.89
N PRO A 193 -11.98 -20.78 -9.22
CA PRO A 193 -12.64 -21.69 -10.15
C PRO A 193 -12.21 -23.14 -9.96
N GLY A 194 -13.19 -24.05 -9.85
CA GLY A 194 -12.92 -25.47 -9.62
C GLY A 194 -12.32 -25.81 -8.25
N GLY A 195 -12.44 -24.92 -7.25
CA GLY A 195 -11.83 -25.10 -5.93
C GLY A 195 -10.34 -24.77 -5.90
N SER A 196 -9.84 -24.03 -6.89
CA SER A 196 -8.46 -23.56 -6.96
C SER A 196 -8.13 -22.56 -5.86
N THR A 197 -6.85 -22.40 -5.52
CA THR A 197 -6.35 -21.33 -4.65
C THR A 197 -6.00 -20.05 -5.43
N LEU A 198 -6.33 -20.01 -6.72
CA LEU A 198 -6.12 -18.85 -7.60
C LEU A 198 -7.45 -18.16 -7.87
N ILE A 199 -7.55 -16.87 -7.53
CA ILE A 199 -8.73 -16.04 -7.82
C ILE A 199 -8.39 -15.11 -8.98
N PRO A 200 -9.07 -15.21 -10.14
CA PRO A 200 -8.80 -14.34 -11.28
C PRO A 200 -9.27 -12.89 -11.00
N ASN A 201 -8.90 -11.96 -11.88
CA ASN A 201 -9.36 -10.56 -11.86
C ASN A 201 -8.96 -9.79 -10.58
N ASN A 202 -7.75 -10.05 -10.06
CA ASN A 202 -7.20 -9.34 -8.90
C ASN A 202 -6.23 -8.21 -9.30
N THR A 203 -6.28 -7.76 -10.55
CA THR A 203 -5.46 -6.64 -11.01
C THR A 203 -6.03 -5.33 -10.48
N TYR A 204 -5.18 -4.51 -9.84
CA TYR A 204 -5.54 -3.16 -9.41
C TYR A 204 -4.34 -2.22 -9.41
N LYS A 205 -4.63 -0.92 -9.49
CA LYS A 205 -3.69 0.19 -9.28
C LYS A 205 -4.24 1.04 -8.15
N SER A 206 -3.41 1.38 -7.17
CA SER A 206 -3.83 2.19 -6.04
C SER A 206 -2.77 3.18 -5.57
N VAL A 207 -3.26 4.21 -4.88
CA VAL A 207 -2.45 5.20 -4.20
C VAL A 207 -2.87 5.27 -2.74
N ARG A 208 -1.89 5.19 -1.87
CA ARG A 208 -2.00 5.38 -0.43
C ARG A 208 -1.40 6.74 -0.09
N LEU A 209 -2.20 7.64 0.49
CA LEU A 209 -1.81 9.01 0.81
C LEU A 209 -1.81 9.27 2.30
N LEU A 210 -0.73 9.84 2.82
CA LEU A 210 -0.62 10.28 4.19
C LEU A 210 0.02 11.66 4.24
N GLY A 211 -0.70 12.62 4.81
CA GLY A 211 -0.21 13.97 5.00
C GLY A 211 -0.96 14.70 6.11
N GLU A 212 -0.81 16.03 6.16
CA GLU A 212 -1.37 16.84 7.23
C GLU A 212 -2.91 16.90 7.15
N GLY A 213 -3.57 16.06 7.96
CA GLY A 213 -5.02 16.04 8.11
C GLY A 213 -5.75 15.06 7.19
N TYR A 214 -5.05 14.18 6.49
CA TYR A 214 -5.64 13.15 5.64
C TYR A 214 -4.80 11.87 5.62
N ASN A 215 -5.51 10.75 5.50
CA ASN A 215 -4.93 9.43 5.53
C ASN A 215 -5.76 8.50 4.63
N LEU A 216 -5.53 8.54 3.32
CA LEU A 216 -6.42 7.95 2.32
C LEU A 216 -5.81 6.71 1.66
N TYR A 217 -6.66 5.79 1.25
CA TYR A 217 -6.34 4.74 0.28
C TYR A 217 -7.36 4.81 -0.85
N TYR A 218 -6.90 4.87 -2.09
CA TYR A 218 -7.73 4.88 -3.29
C TYR A 218 -7.25 3.83 -4.28
N SER A 219 -8.16 3.01 -4.81
CA SER A 219 -7.84 1.92 -5.74
C SER A 219 -8.83 1.84 -6.89
N VAL A 220 -8.33 1.46 -8.06
CA VAL A 220 -9.11 1.09 -9.24
C VAL A 220 -8.75 -0.34 -9.63
N TRP A 221 -9.75 -1.22 -9.62
CA TRP A 221 -9.62 -2.62 -10.00
C TRP A 221 -9.89 -2.83 -11.48
N CYS A 222 -9.43 -3.95 -12.05
CA CYS A 222 -9.57 -4.22 -13.48
C CYS A 222 -11.01 -4.46 -13.95
N ASN A 223 -11.94 -4.72 -13.03
CA ASN A 223 -13.37 -4.74 -13.29
C ASN A 223 -14.02 -3.35 -13.15
N ASN A 224 -13.21 -2.29 -13.00
CA ASN A 224 -13.59 -0.90 -12.75
C ASN A 224 -14.35 -0.66 -11.44
N GLU A 225 -14.30 -1.60 -10.50
CA GLU A 225 -14.69 -1.31 -9.12
C GLU A 225 -13.60 -0.49 -8.42
N HIS A 226 -14.03 0.32 -7.45
CA HIS A 226 -13.19 1.32 -6.81
C HIS A 226 -13.27 1.21 -5.30
N GLU A 227 -12.14 1.46 -4.65
CA GLU A 227 -12.07 1.59 -3.20
C GLU A 227 -11.61 3.00 -2.86
N LEU A 228 -12.27 3.61 -1.87
CA LEU A 228 -11.79 4.81 -1.21
C LEU A 228 -12.02 4.66 0.29
N TYR A 229 -10.94 4.66 1.08
CA TYR A 229 -11.01 4.63 2.54
C TYR A 229 -10.30 5.85 3.12
N ASP A 230 -10.90 6.44 4.15
CA ASP A 230 -10.24 7.38 5.04
C ASP A 230 -9.81 6.65 6.32
N LEU A 231 -8.53 6.29 6.40
CA LEU A 231 -7.96 5.54 7.51
C LEU A 231 -7.82 6.37 8.80
N SER A 232 -8.04 7.69 8.75
CA SER A 232 -8.14 8.50 9.97
C SER A 232 -9.43 8.21 10.74
N THR A 233 -10.51 7.82 10.03
CA THR A 233 -11.82 7.54 10.62
C THR A 233 -12.22 6.07 10.51
N ASP A 234 -11.65 5.35 9.56
CA ASP A 234 -11.87 3.93 9.28
C ASP A 234 -10.52 3.17 9.14
N PRO A 235 -9.78 2.99 10.25
CA PRO A 235 -8.45 2.36 10.22
C PRO A 235 -8.47 0.87 9.83
N TYR A 236 -9.65 0.28 9.70
CA TYR A 236 -9.86 -1.12 9.33
C TYR A 236 -10.51 -1.27 7.94
N GLN A 237 -10.62 -0.19 7.16
CA GLN A 237 -11.05 -0.22 5.75
C GLN A 237 -12.38 -0.96 5.51
N LEU A 238 -13.36 -0.73 6.38
CA LEU A 238 -14.67 -1.38 6.31
C LEU A 238 -15.71 -0.57 5.52
N ASN A 239 -15.55 0.75 5.45
CA ASN A 239 -16.53 1.68 4.89
C ASN A 239 -15.97 2.30 3.60
N ASN A 240 -16.26 1.67 2.47
CA ASN A 240 -15.86 2.21 1.17
C ASN A 240 -16.65 3.50 0.89
N LEU A 241 -15.95 4.63 0.80
CA LEU A 241 -16.52 5.94 0.54
C LEU A 241 -16.85 6.14 -0.94
N TYR A 242 -16.33 5.32 -1.85
CA TYR A 242 -16.61 5.45 -3.27
C TYR A 242 -18.09 5.13 -3.55
N PRO A 243 -18.83 6.01 -4.26
CA PRO A 243 -20.27 5.84 -4.43
C PRO A 243 -20.58 4.69 -5.39
N THR A 244 -21.38 3.72 -4.93
CA THR A 244 -21.91 2.63 -5.77
C THR A 244 -23.05 3.11 -6.69
N THR A 245 -23.71 4.21 -6.32
CA THR A 245 -24.66 4.95 -7.14
C THR A 245 -24.42 6.45 -6.94
N PHE A 246 -24.41 7.24 -8.03
CA PHE A 246 -24.34 8.70 -7.95
C PHE A 246 -25.67 9.26 -7.42
N GLN A 247 -25.93 9.11 -6.12
CA GLN A 247 -26.92 9.94 -5.43
C GLN A 247 -26.25 11.27 -5.08
N GLY A 248 -26.97 12.37 -5.32
CA GLY A 248 -26.40 13.73 -5.35
C GLY A 248 -25.53 14.09 -4.14
N ASP A 249 -24.52 14.91 -4.39
CA ASP A 249 -23.39 15.25 -3.49
C ASP A 249 -23.75 15.79 -2.09
N CYS A 250 -25.04 16.06 -1.79
CA CYS A 250 -25.48 16.70 -0.56
C CYS A 250 -25.32 15.84 0.70
N GLU A 251 -25.26 14.51 0.59
CA GLU A 251 -25.08 13.59 1.73
C GLU A 251 -23.71 12.90 1.72
N ALA A 252 -22.87 13.16 0.71
CA ALA A 252 -21.56 12.54 0.59
C ALA A 252 -20.57 13.10 1.63
N PRO A 253 -19.66 12.27 2.18
CA PRO A 253 -18.63 12.73 3.09
C PRO A 253 -17.72 13.75 2.39
N HIS A 254 -17.30 14.77 3.14
CA HIS A 254 -16.33 15.74 2.66
C HIS A 254 -14.94 15.33 3.12
N ILE A 255 -13.97 15.38 2.21
CA ILE A 255 -12.55 15.11 2.50
C ILE A 255 -11.82 16.44 2.37
N LEU A 256 -11.11 16.84 3.43
CA LEU A 256 -10.41 18.13 3.51
C LEU A 256 -11.29 19.35 3.14
N GLY A 257 -12.58 19.30 3.51
CA GLY A 257 -13.54 20.37 3.23
C GLY A 257 -13.99 20.48 1.77
N ARG A 258 -13.70 19.47 0.94
CA ARG A 258 -14.12 19.39 -0.47
C ARG A 258 -15.12 18.26 -0.67
N THR A 259 -15.93 18.36 -1.71
CA THR A 259 -16.87 17.28 -2.04
C THR A 259 -16.12 16.03 -2.45
N LEU A 260 -16.79 14.88 -2.34
CA LEU A 260 -16.20 13.61 -2.74
C LEU A 260 -15.80 13.60 -4.22
N SER A 261 -16.67 14.11 -5.11
CA SER A 261 -16.37 14.21 -6.55
C SER A 261 -15.13 15.07 -6.85
N GLN A 262 -14.99 16.19 -6.15
CA GLN A 262 -13.81 17.05 -6.28
C GLN A 262 -12.54 16.31 -5.85
N THR A 263 -12.61 15.56 -4.75
CA THR A 263 -11.49 14.78 -4.22
C THR A 263 -11.10 13.63 -5.15
N LEU A 264 -12.08 12.83 -5.59
CA LEU A 264 -11.88 11.72 -6.50
C LEU A 264 -11.17 12.15 -7.79
N SER A 265 -11.55 13.29 -8.36
CA SER A 265 -10.91 13.81 -9.58
C SER A 265 -9.40 14.08 -9.41
N ARG A 266 -8.93 14.40 -8.19
CA ARG A 266 -7.48 14.56 -7.91
C ARG A 266 -6.81 13.22 -7.67
N LEU A 267 -7.48 12.31 -6.98
CA LEU A 267 -6.97 10.96 -6.73
C LEU A 267 -6.81 10.18 -8.05
N ASP A 268 -7.78 10.29 -8.95
CA ASP A 268 -7.72 9.78 -10.33
C ASP A 268 -6.53 10.37 -11.09
N ALA A 269 -6.38 11.69 -11.09
CA ALA A 269 -5.31 12.37 -11.80
C ALA A 269 -3.92 11.98 -11.25
N LEU A 270 -3.78 11.89 -9.93
CA LEU A 270 -2.56 11.46 -9.29
C LEU A 270 -2.24 9.99 -9.62
N LEU A 271 -3.23 9.10 -9.51
CA LEU A 271 -3.06 7.69 -9.86
C LEU A 271 -2.75 7.50 -11.34
N MET A 272 -3.27 8.35 -12.23
CA MET A 272 -2.95 8.35 -13.66
C MET A 272 -1.46 8.62 -13.91
N VAL A 273 -0.82 9.50 -13.11
CA VAL A 273 0.64 9.68 -13.17
C VAL A 273 1.35 8.46 -12.60
N LEU A 274 0.93 8.02 -11.40
CA LEU A 274 1.64 7.00 -10.62
C LEU A 274 1.57 5.59 -11.23
N LYS A 275 0.49 5.23 -11.94
CA LYS A 275 0.31 3.87 -12.50
C LYS A 275 1.37 3.45 -13.52
N SER A 276 2.11 4.42 -14.08
CA SER A 276 3.15 4.22 -15.09
C SER A 276 4.37 5.13 -14.85
N CYS A 277 4.55 5.63 -13.64
CA CYS A 277 5.63 6.56 -13.34
C CYS A 277 7.00 5.88 -13.44
N GLN A 278 8.03 6.68 -13.71
CA GLN A 278 9.44 6.30 -13.65
C GLN A 278 10.28 7.49 -13.18
N GLY A 279 11.31 7.22 -12.38
CA GLY A 279 12.25 8.22 -11.87
C GLY A 279 11.55 9.37 -11.15
N MET A 280 11.90 10.60 -11.54
CA MET A 280 11.32 11.83 -10.97
C MET A 280 9.79 11.89 -11.03
N THR A 281 9.14 11.26 -12.00
CA THR A 281 7.66 11.27 -12.05
C THR A 281 7.01 10.41 -10.96
N CYS A 282 7.75 9.46 -10.38
CA CYS A 282 7.32 8.74 -9.19
C CYS A 282 7.58 9.54 -7.91
N ILE A 283 8.60 10.38 -7.90
CA ILE A 283 9.01 11.18 -6.74
C ILE A 283 8.14 12.45 -6.62
N GLU A 284 7.95 13.15 -7.72
CA GLU A 284 7.23 14.44 -7.83
C GLU A 284 6.04 14.33 -8.82
N PRO A 285 5.03 13.48 -8.54
CA PRO A 285 3.93 13.25 -9.49
C PRO A 285 3.05 14.49 -9.69
N TRP A 286 3.01 15.41 -8.73
CA TRP A 286 2.25 16.65 -8.85
C TRP A 286 2.85 17.62 -9.85
N ASP A 287 4.17 17.64 -10.01
CA ASP A 287 4.87 18.49 -10.99
C ASP A 287 4.55 18.07 -12.42
N VAL A 288 4.18 16.80 -12.64
CA VAL A 288 3.66 16.33 -13.93
C VAL A 288 2.31 16.98 -14.25
N LEU A 289 1.44 17.13 -13.25
CA LEU A 289 0.10 17.68 -13.39
C LEU A 289 0.10 19.22 -13.39
N GLN A 290 0.99 19.83 -12.60
CA GLN A 290 1.05 21.27 -12.29
C GLN A 290 2.49 21.81 -12.40
N PRO A 291 3.14 21.77 -13.58
CA PRO A 291 4.59 22.06 -13.72
C PRO A 291 4.99 23.52 -13.44
N VAL A 292 4.02 24.43 -13.30
CA VAL A 292 4.24 25.87 -13.07
C VAL A 292 3.73 26.31 -11.70
N ASP A 293 2.65 25.67 -11.23
CA ASP A 293 1.96 26.08 -10.03
C ASP A 293 2.52 25.31 -8.82
N PRO A 294 2.61 25.91 -7.62
CA PRO A 294 3.24 25.28 -6.46
C PRO A 294 2.30 24.26 -5.80
N VAL A 295 2.06 23.14 -6.48
CA VAL A 295 1.24 22.03 -5.99
C VAL A 295 2.15 20.86 -5.72
N SER A 296 2.34 20.51 -4.45
CA SER A 296 3.16 19.36 -4.04
C SER A 296 2.42 18.36 -3.16
N THR A 297 1.16 18.65 -2.80
CA THR A 297 0.31 17.77 -2.01
C THR A 297 -1.13 17.70 -2.52
N LEU A 298 -1.87 16.66 -2.11
CA LEU A 298 -3.32 16.57 -2.32
C LEU A 298 -4.04 17.81 -1.76
N LYS A 299 -3.60 18.31 -0.60
CA LYS A 299 -4.17 19.51 0.03
C LYS A 299 -4.03 20.75 -0.86
N ASP A 300 -2.90 20.91 -1.54
CA ASP A 300 -2.69 22.00 -2.52
C ASP A 300 -3.54 21.79 -3.78
N ALA A 301 -3.57 20.56 -4.30
CA ALA A 301 -4.34 20.19 -5.50
C ALA A 301 -5.86 20.36 -5.32
N LEU A 302 -6.34 20.33 -4.08
CA LEU A 302 -7.74 20.55 -3.71
C LEU A 302 -8.16 22.02 -3.72
N HIS A 303 -7.24 22.96 -3.94
CA HIS A 303 -7.58 24.37 -4.06
C HIS A 303 -8.59 24.59 -5.22
N PRO A 304 -9.66 25.40 -5.03
CA PRO A 304 -10.74 25.55 -6.01
C PRO A 304 -10.30 26.00 -7.40
N GLN A 305 -9.19 26.73 -7.50
CA GLN A 305 -8.67 27.21 -8.79
C GLN A 305 -8.34 26.08 -9.78
N TYR A 306 -8.09 24.86 -9.28
CA TYR A 306 -7.77 23.70 -10.11
C TYR A 306 -8.98 22.81 -10.40
N ASP A 307 -10.19 23.17 -9.95
CA ASP A 307 -11.40 22.34 -10.13
C ASP A 307 -11.67 22.02 -11.60
N GLY A 308 -11.53 23.00 -12.48
CA GLY A 308 -11.74 22.82 -13.92
C GLY A 308 -10.72 21.85 -14.55
N PHE A 309 -9.45 21.98 -14.17
CA PHE A 309 -8.39 21.11 -14.68
C PHE A 309 -8.56 19.66 -14.23
N TYR A 310 -8.68 19.41 -12.92
CA TYR A 310 -8.82 18.05 -12.41
C TYR A 310 -10.14 17.42 -12.83
N GLY A 311 -11.23 18.19 -12.94
CA GLY A 311 -12.51 17.69 -13.43
C GLY A 311 -12.49 17.27 -14.90
N ALA A 312 -11.52 17.73 -15.69
CA ALA A 312 -11.35 17.37 -17.10
C ALA A 312 -10.37 16.19 -17.32
N GLN A 313 -9.70 15.71 -16.28
CA GLN A 313 -8.72 14.61 -16.39
C GLN A 313 -9.39 13.31 -16.85
N PRO A 314 -8.73 12.52 -17.73
CA PRO A 314 -9.12 11.14 -17.93
C PRO A 314 -9.03 10.39 -16.59
N ARG A 315 -10.00 9.52 -16.33
CA ARG A 315 -10.02 8.68 -15.12
C ARG A 315 -9.28 7.40 -15.37
N VAL A 316 -8.70 6.83 -14.32
CA VAL A 316 -8.09 5.51 -14.41
C VAL A 316 -9.20 4.49 -14.60
N SER A 317 -9.06 3.63 -15.60
CA SER A 317 -10.01 2.56 -15.90
C SER A 317 -9.29 1.42 -16.60
N PHE A 318 -9.93 0.27 -16.66
CA PHE A 318 -9.44 -0.89 -17.39
C PHE A 318 -10.47 -1.30 -18.45
N ASP A 319 -9.98 -1.63 -19.64
CA ASP A 319 -10.80 -2.14 -20.73
C ASP A 319 -11.11 -3.64 -20.54
N TRP A 320 -10.19 -4.39 -19.92
CA TRP A 320 -10.40 -5.77 -19.46
C TRP A 320 -9.48 -6.15 -18.30
N CYS A 321 -9.80 -7.26 -17.63
CA CYS A 321 -8.90 -7.90 -16.66
C CYS A 321 -7.95 -8.86 -17.37
N ASP A 322 -6.64 -8.60 -17.30
CA ASP A 322 -5.60 -9.51 -17.79
C ASP A 322 -4.89 -10.26 -16.65
N ALA A 323 -4.23 -11.37 -17.00
CA ALA A 323 -3.52 -12.24 -16.08
C ALA A 323 -2.11 -11.73 -15.72
N GLY A 324 -1.72 -10.55 -16.18
CA GLY A 324 -0.42 -9.92 -15.90
C GLY A 324 -0.40 -8.44 -16.25
N TYR A 325 0.78 -7.83 -16.24
CA TYR A 325 0.96 -6.43 -16.61
C TYR A 325 0.88 -6.26 -18.13
N ILE A 326 -0.28 -5.79 -18.60
CA ILE A 326 -0.57 -5.54 -20.01
C ILE A 326 -1.09 -4.10 -20.13
N VAL A 327 -0.25 -3.19 -20.62
CA VAL A 327 -0.54 -1.76 -20.72
C VAL A 327 -1.82 -1.49 -21.53
N ASP A 328 -2.04 -2.25 -22.60
CA ASP A 328 -3.22 -2.10 -23.46
C ASP A 328 -4.54 -2.37 -22.71
N ALA A 329 -4.50 -3.11 -21.60
CA ALA A 329 -5.68 -3.39 -20.77
C ALA A 329 -6.06 -2.22 -19.85
N GLU A 330 -5.13 -1.30 -19.60
CA GLU A 330 -5.24 -0.28 -18.56
C GLU A 330 -5.88 1.03 -19.05
N GLY A 331 -6.66 1.01 -20.13
CA GLY A 331 -7.41 2.18 -20.61
C GLY A 331 -6.52 3.43 -20.79
N PRO A 332 -6.96 4.62 -20.34
CA PRO A 332 -6.14 5.83 -20.44
C PRO A 332 -4.78 5.71 -19.73
N GLN A 333 -3.73 6.19 -20.39
CA GLN A 333 -2.33 6.11 -19.92
C GLN A 333 -1.68 7.47 -19.68
N VAL A 334 -2.24 8.53 -20.25
CA VAL A 334 -1.60 9.85 -20.26
C VAL A 334 -2.51 10.85 -19.57
N PRO A 335 -2.04 11.52 -18.50
CA PRO A 335 -2.79 12.60 -17.88
C PRO A 335 -2.75 13.86 -18.75
N LEU A 336 -3.71 14.76 -18.54
CA LEU A 336 -3.58 16.13 -19.05
C LEU A 336 -2.56 16.90 -18.19
N THR A 337 -1.78 17.79 -18.81
CA THR A 337 -0.85 18.68 -18.12
C THR A 337 -1.38 20.11 -18.16
N SER A 338 -1.20 20.86 -17.08
CA SER A 338 -1.73 22.22 -16.98
C SER A 338 -0.69 23.31 -17.26
N ARG A 339 -1.20 24.51 -17.57
CA ARG A 339 -0.48 25.77 -17.44
C ARG A 339 -1.44 26.82 -16.87
N TYR A 340 -1.17 27.34 -15.67
CA TYR A 340 -2.05 28.28 -14.95
C TYR A 340 -3.46 27.72 -14.65
N GLY A 341 -3.54 26.49 -14.16
CA GLY A 341 -4.81 25.85 -13.79
C GLY A 341 -5.77 25.48 -14.94
N VAL A 342 -5.31 25.55 -16.19
CA VAL A 342 -6.04 25.08 -17.38
C VAL A 342 -5.19 24.13 -18.21
N SER A 343 -5.83 23.15 -18.85
CA SER A 343 -5.15 22.13 -19.63
C SER A 343 -4.40 22.72 -20.83
N TRP A 344 -3.26 22.14 -21.18
CA TRP A 344 -2.37 22.64 -22.23
C TRP A 344 -3.08 22.79 -23.58
N ASP A 345 -4.02 21.91 -23.92
CA ASP A 345 -4.82 21.93 -25.16
C ASP A 345 -5.72 23.16 -25.31
N VAL A 346 -6.03 23.89 -24.23
CA VAL A 346 -6.80 25.14 -24.28
C VAL A 346 -5.97 26.29 -24.89
N TRP A 347 -4.65 26.14 -24.95
CA TRP A 347 -3.71 27.16 -25.39
C TRP A 347 -3.11 26.93 -26.78
N VAL A 348 -3.44 25.82 -27.46
CA VAL A 348 -2.84 25.42 -28.74
C VAL A 348 -3.83 25.53 -29.89
#